data_AF-A0ABD0PG52-F1
#
_entry.id   AF-A0ABD0PG52-F1
#
_cell.length_a   1.000
_cell.length_b   1.000
_cell.length_c   1.000
_cell.angle_alpha   90.00
_cell.angle_beta   90.00
_cell.angle_gamma   90.00
#
_symmetry.space_group_name_H-M   'P 1'
#
loop_
_entity.id
_entity.type
_entity.pdbx_description
1 polymer ?
#
loop_
_entity_poly.entity_id
_entity_poly.type
_entity_poly.pdbx_seq_one_letter_code
_entity_poly.pdbx_strand_id
1 'polypeptide(L)' 'LIKCSIGEEGCAALISALRSNPSHLRELDLSWNKPGDSGVNLISALLEDPHSKLKKLV' A
#
# COMPACT_ATOMS: atom_id res chain seq x y z
N LEU A 1 -10.80 16.69 1.44
CA LEU A 1 -10.69 15.24 1.76
C LEU A 1 -11.41 14.47 0.67
N ILE A 2 -10.67 13.79 -0.21
CA ILE A 2 -11.29 12.89 -1.18
C ILE A 2 -11.29 11.53 -0.50
N LYS A 3 -12.48 10.98 -0.29
CA LYS A 3 -12.65 9.59 0.12
C LYS A 3 -12.22 8.76 -1.10
N CYS A 4 -10.92 8.53 -1.26
CA CYS A 4 -10.46 7.54 -2.21
C CYS A 4 -11.03 6.21 -1.72
N SER A 5 -11.88 5.57 -2.52
CA SER A 5 -12.33 4.22 -2.22
C SER A 5 -11.27 3.25 -2.68
N ILE A 6 -10.03 3.34 -2.16
CA ILE A 6 -9.04 2.29 -2.37
C ILE A 6 -9.56 1.07 -1.60
N GLY A 7 -10.26 0.22 -2.35
CA GLY A 7 -10.63 -1.13 -1.95
C GLY A 7 -9.49 -2.12 -2.22
N GLU A 8 -9.81 -3.40 -2.14
CA GLU A 8 -8.86 -4.50 -2.35
C GLU A 8 -8.12 -4.40 -3.69
N GLU A 9 -8.84 -4.17 -4.79
CA GLU A 9 -8.26 -4.03 -6.14
C GLU A 9 -7.34 -2.81 -6.26
N GLY A 10 -7.73 -1.70 -5.62
CA GLY A 10 -6.93 -0.48 -5.58
C GLY A 10 -5.62 -0.70 -4.81
N CYS A 11 -5.68 -1.43 -3.70
CA CYS A 11 -4.49 -1.85 -2.96
C CYS A 11 -3.59 -2.75 -3.81
N ALA A 12 -4.14 -3.73 -4.51
CA ALA A 12 -3.36 -4.59 -5.40
C ALA A 12 -2.64 -3.79 -6.50
N ALA A 13 -3.35 -2.85 -7.15
CA ALA A 13 -2.76 -1.97 -8.14
C ALA A 13 -1.65 -1.09 -7.57
N LEU A 14 -1.88 -0.51 -6.38
CA LEU A 14 -0.89 0.33 -5.69
C LEU A 14 0.38 -0.47 -5.36
N ILE A 15 0.23 -1.68 -4.81
CA ILE A 15 1.35 -2.55 -4.45
C ILE A 15 2.14 -2.95 -5.70
N SER A 16 1.44 -3.31 -6.78
CA SER A 16 2.07 -3.65 -8.06
C SER A 16 2.90 -2.49 -8.61
N ALA A 17 2.35 -1.27 -8.57
CA ALA A 17 3.07 -0.06 -8.97
C ALA A 17 4.31 0.21 -8.10
N LEU A 18 4.19 0.04 -6.78
CA LEU A 18 5.31 0.23 -5.84
C LEU A 18 6.42 -0.81 -6.03
N ARG A 19 6.08 -2.04 -6.41
CA ARG A 19 7.06 -3.09 -6.73
C ARG A 19 7.73 -2.89 -8.10
N SER A 20 6.94 -2.55 -9.12
CA SER A 20 7.45 -2.32 -10.48
C SER A 20 8.32 -1.06 -10.57
N ASN A 21 8.05 -0.07 -9.72
CA ASN A 21 8.86 1.12 -9.59
C ASN A 21 9.18 1.32 -8.11
N PRO A 22 10.26 0.69 -7.59
CA PRO A 22 10.65 0.76 -6.19
C PRO A 22 10.91 2.22 -5.80
N SER A 23 9.85 2.85 -5.32
CA SER A 23 9.83 4.28 -5.07
C SER A 23 10.67 4.61 -3.84
N HIS A 24 11.04 5.88 -3.70
CA HIS A 24 11.61 6.40 -2.46
C HIS A 24 10.53 6.65 -1.38
N LEU A 25 9.29 6.19 -1.59
CA LEU A 25 8.19 6.34 -0.65
C LEU A 25 8.51 5.61 0.65
N ARG A 26 8.54 6.36 1.74
CA ARG A 26 8.81 5.85 3.10
C ARG A 26 7.55 5.76 3.95
N GLU A 27 6.55 6.57 3.64
CA GLU A 27 5.29 6.63 4.38
C GLU A 27 4.12 6.57 3.40
N LEU A 28 3.11 5.77 3.74
CA LEU A 28 1.88 5.63 2.99
C LEU A 28 0.72 5.77 3.98
N ASP A 29 -0.19 6.72 3.72
CA ASP A 29 -1.39 6.93 4.53
C ASP A 29 -2.62 6.39 3.80
N LEU A 30 -3.28 5.41 4.41
CA LEU A 30 -4.52 4.79 4.00
C LEU A 30 -5.63 4.93 5.06
N SER A 31 -5.48 5.78 6.08
CA SER A 31 -6.42 5.97 7.20
C SER A 31 -7.89 6.21 6.78
N TRP A 32 -8.13 6.75 5.58
CA TRP A 32 -9.47 7.00 5.03
C TRP A 32 -9.89 6.06 3.90
N ASN A 33 -9.18 4.94 3.72
CA ASN A 33 -9.47 3.91 2.72
C ASN A 33 -10.01 2.64 3.39
N LYS A 34 -10.47 1.69 2.58
CA LYS A 34 -10.96 0.38 3.03
C LYS A 34 -10.21 -0.72 2.29
N PRO A 35 -8.94 -0.98 2.64
CA PRO A 35 -8.11 -1.94 1.92
C PRO A 35 -8.69 -3.36 1.92
N GLY A 36 -9.58 -3.70 2.86
CA GLY A 36 -10.07 -5.08 3.05
C GLY A 36 -8.98 -6.00 3.57
N ASP A 37 -9.34 -7.24 3.91
CA ASP A 37 -8.38 -8.19 4.48
C ASP A 37 -7.28 -8.54 3.47
N SER A 38 -7.64 -8.68 2.19
CA SER A 38 -6.68 -8.96 1.13
C SER A 38 -5.72 -7.78 0.89
N GLY A 39 -6.21 -6.54 0.91
CA GLY A 39 -5.36 -5.35 0.80
C GLY A 39 -4.41 -5.20 1.98
N VAL A 40 -4.88 -5.47 3.21
CA VAL A 40 -4.01 -5.46 4.42
C VAL A 40 -2.91 -6.52 4.31
N ASN A 41 -3.23 -7.72 3.84
CA ASN A 41 -2.23 -8.77 3.63
C ASN A 41 -1.18 -8.37 2.59
N LEU A 42 -1.61 -7.76 1.47
CA LEU A 42 -0.69 -7.26 0.44
C LEU A 42 0.23 -6.17 0.97
N ILE A 43 -0.31 -5.21 1.74
CA ILE A 43 0.48 -4.14 2.35
C ILE A 43 1.48 -4.69 3.36
N SER A 44 1.07 -5.67 4.18
CA SER A 44 1.97 -6.33 5.13
C SER A 44 3.14 -7.01 4.41
N ALA A 45 2.84 -7.75 3.33
CA ALA A 45 3.87 -8.38 2.50
C ALA A 45 4.79 -7.36 1.81
N LEU A 46 4.32 -6.14 1.51
CA LEU A 46 5.17 -5.06 1.00
C LEU A 46 6.09 -4.47 2.07
N LEU A 47 5.66 -4.41 3.34
CA LEU A 47 6.50 -3.93 4.45
C LEU A 47 7.61 -4.93 4.80
N GLU A 48 7.35 -6.22 4.61
CA GLU A 48 8.33 -7.30 4.80
C GLU A 48 9.28 -7.47 3.61
N ASP A 49 8.97 -6.87 2.45
CA ASP A 49 9.80 -6.95 1.26
C ASP A 49 11.13 -6.17 1.49
N PRO A 50 12.30 -6.84 1.42
CA PRO A 50 13.59 -6.19 1.66
C PRO A 50 13.93 -5.12 0.62
N HIS A 51 13.30 -5.14 -0.55
CA HIS A 51 13.46 -4.13 -1.59
C HIS A 51 12.54 -2.92 -1.39
N SER A 52 11.53 -3.04 -0.52
CA SER A 52 10.64 -1.94 -0.18
C SER A 52 11.31 -0.94 0.74
N LYS A 53 11.20 0.34 0.37
CA LYS A 53 11.67 1.47 1.19
C LYS A 53 10.59 2.00 2.13
N LEU A 54 9.38 1.44 2.06
CA LEU A 54 8.28 1.82 2.93
C LEU A 54 8.60 1.42 4.37
N LYS A 55 8.49 2.37 5.29
CA LYS A 55 8.80 2.20 6.73
C LYS A 55 7.60 2.46 7.62
N LYS A 56 6.62 3.21 7.12
CA LYS A 56 5.45 3.60 7.90
C LYS A 56 4.18 3.47 7.07
N LEU A 57 3.18 2.89 7.70
CA LEU A 57 1.80 2.86 7.22
C LEU A 57 0.96 3.61 8.25
N VAL A 58 0.11 4.53 7.79
CA VAL A 58 -0.82 5.31 8.61
C VAL A 58 -2.23 5.09 8.10
#